data_AF-A0AAD9VDI9-F1
#
_entry.id   AF-A0AAD9VDI9-F1
#
_cell.length_a   1.000
_cell.length_b   1.000
_cell.length_c   1.000
_cell.angle_alpha   90.00
_cell.angle_beta   90.00
_cell.angle_gamma   90.00
#
_symmetry.space_group_name_H-M   'P 1'
#
loop_
_entity.id
_entity.type
_entity.pdbx_description
1 polymer ?
#
loop_
_entity_poly.entity_id
_entity_poly.type
_entity_poly.pdbx_seq_one_letter_code
_entity_poly.pdbx_strand_id
1 'polypeptide(L)'
;MKNFGLDHVMRIYLKGLSAENPQAAAEVAELQYESAWRNCVWDLDTVSSVGTESRQGFHQSLYSCLRSLHEEELELFQGTLDSAKLQVMQEVAHVSLESVQSVYPSLTRLQCLVELENFAQNIDSAETNLVDVWEERFPLPDNDFEFLEPLLALRTSMLQTRVKVMSKDSDRPEDVMKLAGAYKDFAVHLEMQAKMARQSNNPQVAEKALFRIRQLQSGIAAIQTRLEGEDLGVSWSWKMEEAKLRWARGEQDTAMFLLRSLGKHLEKVSDQSSEASRLYPQALGLYGNWLAESKSENPNTIIEEYLKKAACLMECMEDGEQASRIEVPLLEMTLFKSFLSLAWFADTQYQKKVNFMSSSTYENKETLMRKSKVESERLQRVIESQKDRYARTLNLQAQMDERELRQVFEDRQAFLKTAVEYYIKTLQTGDKYDLRIFRLCSLWFDNANEEFVSKMIKEHPFVANTSRRFFFSFAVLLCLHEG
;
A
#
# COMPACT_ATOMS: atom_id res chain seq x y z
N MET A 1 11.05 -20.15 -12.24
CA MET A 1 10.46 -21.14 -11.30
C MET A 1 10.64 -20.75 -9.83
N LYS A 2 11.86 -20.36 -9.41
CA LYS A 2 12.19 -19.89 -8.03
C LYS A 2 11.17 -18.92 -7.41
N ASN A 3 10.70 -17.92 -8.16
CA ASN A 3 9.78 -16.90 -7.64
C ASN A 3 8.29 -17.28 -7.75
N PHE A 4 7.95 -18.41 -8.38
CA PHE A 4 6.55 -18.79 -8.68
C PHE A 4 5.88 -19.67 -7.61
N GLY A 5 6.57 -19.95 -6.49
CA GLY A 5 6.03 -20.86 -5.45
C GLY A 5 5.85 -22.30 -5.93
N LEU A 6 6.42 -22.66 -7.07
CA LEU A 6 6.37 -24.01 -7.65
C LEU A 6 7.50 -24.87 -7.08
N ASP A 7 7.59 -24.92 -5.76
CA ASP A 7 8.75 -25.49 -5.04
C ASP A 7 8.89 -27.00 -5.32
N HIS A 8 7.78 -27.72 -5.42
CA HIS A 8 7.77 -29.14 -5.76
C HIS A 8 8.25 -29.41 -7.20
N VAL A 9 7.79 -28.60 -8.16
CA VAL A 9 8.19 -28.70 -9.56
C VAL A 9 9.67 -28.35 -9.72
N MET A 10 10.12 -27.29 -9.03
CA MET A 10 11.52 -26.88 -9.02
C MET A 10 12.42 -27.99 -8.44
N ARG A 11 12.02 -28.64 -7.35
CA ARG A 11 12.78 -29.74 -6.74
C ARG A 11 12.91 -30.92 -7.68
N ILE A 12 11.82 -31.33 -8.33
CA ILE A 12 11.84 -32.44 -9.30
C ILE A 12 12.76 -32.08 -10.47
N TYR A 13 12.63 -30.87 -11.01
CA TYR A 13 13.45 -30.39 -12.11
C TYR A 13 14.94 -30.35 -11.76
N LEU A 14 15.30 -29.75 -10.62
CA LEU A 14 16.69 -29.66 -10.17
C LEU A 14 17.29 -31.05 -9.88
N LYS A 15 16.50 -32.00 -9.38
CA LYS A 15 16.95 -33.39 -9.17
C LYS A 15 17.26 -34.08 -10.50
N GLY A 16 16.41 -33.89 -11.52
CA GLY A 16 16.67 -34.38 -12.87
C GLY A 16 17.92 -33.74 -13.50
N LEU A 17 18.06 -32.42 -13.37
CA LEU A 17 19.19 -31.67 -13.94
C LEU A 17 20.55 -32.09 -13.34
N SER A 18 20.59 -32.39 -12.04
CA SER A 18 21.79 -32.91 -11.36
C SER A 18 22.21 -34.29 -11.89
N ALA A 19 21.24 -35.15 -12.23
CA ALA A 19 21.50 -36.47 -12.79
C ALA A 19 22.01 -36.41 -14.24
N GLU A 20 21.54 -35.43 -15.03
CA GLU A 20 21.93 -35.25 -16.44
C GLU A 20 23.25 -34.48 -16.60
N ASN A 21 23.59 -33.56 -15.69
CA ASN A 21 24.77 -32.69 -15.79
C ASN A 21 25.64 -32.72 -14.52
N PRO A 22 26.52 -33.73 -14.36
CA PRO A 22 27.41 -33.84 -13.19
C PRO A 22 28.36 -32.65 -13.02
N GLN A 23 28.72 -31.95 -14.11
CA GLN A 23 29.60 -30.79 -14.08
C GLN A 23 28.96 -29.54 -13.44
N ALA A 24 27.63 -29.43 -13.51
CA ALA A 24 26.87 -28.34 -12.89
C ALA A 24 26.34 -28.71 -11.50
N ALA A 25 26.72 -29.88 -10.96
CA ALA A 25 26.13 -30.43 -9.73
C ALA A 25 26.26 -29.49 -8.53
N ALA A 26 27.38 -28.77 -8.39
CA ALA A 26 27.59 -27.82 -7.28
C ALA A 26 26.67 -26.59 -7.38
N GLU A 27 26.51 -26.00 -8.56
CA GLU A 27 25.60 -24.85 -8.76
C GLU A 27 24.13 -25.26 -8.58
N VAL A 28 23.79 -26.46 -9.06
CA VAL A 28 22.45 -27.04 -8.89
C VAL A 28 22.19 -27.34 -7.41
N ALA A 29 23.18 -27.84 -6.67
CA ALA A 29 23.06 -28.07 -5.23
C ALA A 29 22.81 -26.77 -4.46
N GLU A 30 23.51 -25.67 -4.79
CA GLU A 30 23.25 -24.36 -4.18
C GLU A 30 21.81 -23.87 -4.42
N LEU A 31 21.27 -24.05 -5.63
CA LEU A 31 19.87 -23.73 -5.92
C LEU A 31 18.88 -24.61 -5.14
N GLN A 32 19.23 -25.89 -4.92
CA GLN A 32 18.42 -26.81 -4.12
C GLN A 32 18.41 -26.39 -2.65
N TYR A 33 19.58 -26.08 -2.07
CA TYR A 33 19.68 -25.55 -0.71
C TYR A 33 18.91 -24.24 -0.57
N GLU A 34 19.03 -23.35 -1.56
CA GLU A 34 18.29 -22.09 -1.56
C GLU A 34 16.78 -22.30 -1.52
N SER A 35 16.28 -23.17 -2.40
CA SER A 35 14.87 -23.53 -2.44
C SER A 35 14.42 -24.17 -1.12
N ALA A 36 15.25 -25.00 -0.50
CA ALA A 36 14.88 -25.72 0.72
C ALA A 36 14.77 -24.79 1.94
N TRP A 37 15.77 -23.93 2.19
CA TRP A 37 15.70 -23.04 3.34
C TRP A 37 14.58 -22.00 3.19
N ARG A 38 14.31 -21.48 1.98
CA ARG A 38 13.20 -20.54 1.70
C ARG A 38 11.81 -21.13 1.97
N ASN A 39 11.71 -22.44 2.01
CA ASN A 39 10.46 -23.17 2.22
C ASN A 39 10.44 -23.96 3.53
N CYS A 40 11.47 -23.81 4.38
CA CYS A 40 11.63 -24.53 5.64
C CYS A 40 11.47 -26.06 5.46
N VAL A 41 12.13 -26.59 4.44
CA VAL A 41 12.15 -28.02 4.13
C VAL A 41 13.52 -28.59 4.49
N TRP A 42 13.58 -29.44 5.53
CA TRP A 42 14.84 -29.87 6.15
C TRP A 42 15.27 -31.31 5.77
N ASP A 43 14.53 -31.98 4.90
CA ASP A 43 14.72 -33.38 4.48
C ASP A 43 15.45 -33.51 3.13
N LEU A 44 16.47 -32.68 2.90
CA LEU A 44 17.25 -32.72 1.66
C LEU A 44 18.23 -33.91 1.62
N ASP A 45 18.03 -34.81 0.65
CA ASP A 45 18.96 -35.88 0.28
C ASP A 45 20.14 -35.36 -0.59
N THR A 46 20.89 -34.35 -0.13
CA THR A 46 21.97 -33.73 -0.93
C THR A 46 23.34 -34.39 -0.78
N VAL A 47 23.49 -35.32 0.17
CA VAL A 47 24.75 -35.99 0.53
C VAL A 47 25.35 -36.82 -0.62
N SER A 48 24.57 -37.14 -1.66
CA SER A 48 24.99 -38.07 -2.72
C SER A 48 25.63 -37.41 -3.96
N SER A 49 25.58 -36.08 -4.11
CA SER A 49 25.94 -35.43 -5.39
C SER A 49 27.19 -34.53 -5.37
N VAL A 50 27.64 -34.13 -4.18
CA VAL A 50 28.82 -33.27 -4.03
C VAL A 50 29.86 -34.05 -3.22
N GLY A 51 31.02 -34.33 -3.83
CA GLY A 51 32.11 -35.00 -3.12
C GLY A 51 32.47 -34.25 -1.83
N THR A 52 32.83 -34.99 -0.78
CA THR A 52 33.18 -34.48 0.56
C THR A 52 34.28 -33.41 0.59
N GLU A 53 34.95 -33.16 -0.54
CA GLU A 53 36.06 -32.21 -0.70
C GLU A 53 35.64 -30.84 -1.28
N SER A 54 34.39 -30.65 -1.69
CA SER A 54 33.93 -29.36 -2.21
C SER A 54 33.70 -28.34 -1.10
N ARG A 55 34.17 -27.10 -1.32
CA ARG A 55 33.85 -25.94 -0.46
C ARG A 55 32.32 -25.79 -0.36
N GLN A 56 31.82 -25.60 0.86
CA GLN A 56 30.38 -25.35 1.08
C GLN A 56 29.99 -24.01 0.42
N GLY A 57 28.86 -24.01 -0.26
CA GLY A 57 28.29 -22.78 -0.79
C GLY A 57 27.53 -21.97 0.27
N PHE A 58 27.23 -20.72 -0.04
CA PHE A 58 26.56 -19.82 0.90
C PHE A 58 25.18 -20.32 1.31
N HIS A 59 24.38 -20.81 0.35
CA HIS A 59 23.03 -21.30 0.65
C HIS A 59 23.06 -22.63 1.39
N GLN A 60 24.04 -23.48 1.13
CA GLN A 60 24.29 -24.67 1.95
C GLN A 60 24.59 -24.30 3.40
N SER A 61 25.47 -23.32 3.67
CA SER A 61 25.76 -22.90 5.04
C SER A 61 24.54 -22.28 5.72
N LEU A 62 23.79 -21.43 5.02
CA LEU A 62 22.57 -20.82 5.53
C LEU A 62 21.50 -21.87 5.88
N TYR A 63 21.33 -22.87 5.00
CA TYR A 63 20.45 -24.02 5.23
C TYR A 63 20.85 -24.80 6.47
N SER A 64 22.14 -25.14 6.60
CA SER A 64 22.67 -25.86 7.76
C SER A 64 22.43 -25.09 9.06
N CYS A 65 22.68 -23.78 9.10
CA CYS A 65 22.39 -22.95 10.27
C CYS A 65 20.90 -22.99 10.66
N LEU A 66 19.99 -22.75 9.71
CA LEU A 66 18.55 -22.76 9.99
C LEU A 66 18.04 -24.15 10.39
N ARG A 67 18.63 -25.20 9.82
CA ARG A 67 18.34 -26.59 10.21
C ARG A 67 18.78 -26.86 11.65
N SER A 68 20.00 -26.45 12.02
CA SER A 68 20.49 -26.59 13.40
C SER A 68 19.62 -25.83 14.39
N LEU A 69 19.09 -24.65 14.04
CA LEU A 69 18.10 -23.96 14.87
C LEU A 69 16.77 -24.73 14.99
N HIS A 70 16.29 -25.35 13.91
CA HIS A 70 15.08 -26.17 13.93
C HIS A 70 15.23 -27.47 14.75
N GLU A 71 16.43 -28.04 14.77
CA GLU A 71 16.81 -29.24 15.52
C GLU A 71 17.34 -28.90 16.94
N GLU A 72 17.37 -27.62 17.32
CA GLU A 72 17.81 -27.11 18.64
C GLU A 72 19.30 -27.40 18.96
N GLU A 73 20.14 -27.52 17.93
CA GLU A 73 21.59 -27.78 18.04
C GLU A 73 22.42 -26.49 17.96
N LEU A 74 22.49 -25.73 19.06
CA LEU A 74 23.14 -24.40 19.11
C LEU A 74 24.66 -24.42 18.84
N GLU A 75 25.38 -25.46 19.26
CA GLU A 75 26.83 -25.56 19.01
C GLU A 75 27.14 -25.74 17.52
N LEU A 76 26.38 -26.59 16.84
CA LEU A 76 26.50 -26.81 15.40
C LEU A 76 26.12 -25.55 14.62
N PHE A 77 25.09 -24.85 15.09
CA PHE A 77 24.69 -23.55 14.54
C PHE A 77 25.86 -22.54 14.59
N GLN A 78 26.47 -22.34 15.77
CA GLN A 78 27.53 -21.35 15.94
C GLN A 78 28.76 -21.67 15.07
N GLY A 79 29.20 -22.94 15.06
CA GLY A 79 30.33 -23.36 14.23
C GLY A 79 30.08 -23.18 12.73
N THR A 80 28.87 -23.46 12.26
CA THR A 80 28.48 -23.27 10.86
C THR A 80 28.39 -21.80 10.49
N LEU A 81 27.83 -20.97 11.38
CA LEU A 81 27.69 -19.52 11.20
C LEU A 81 29.04 -18.82 11.09
N ASP A 82 29.99 -19.16 11.97
CA ASP A 82 31.32 -18.55 11.97
C ASP A 82 32.11 -18.91 10.69
N SER A 83 31.98 -20.16 10.24
CA SER A 83 32.53 -20.60 8.94
C SER A 83 31.93 -19.81 7.77
N ALA A 84 30.60 -19.64 7.76
CA ALA A 84 29.90 -18.89 6.71
C ALA A 84 30.32 -17.41 6.68
N LYS A 85 30.45 -16.78 7.85
CA LYS A 85 30.92 -15.39 7.97
C LYS A 85 32.33 -15.23 7.42
N LEU A 86 33.25 -16.13 7.81
CA LEU A 86 34.63 -16.11 7.32
C LEU A 86 34.68 -16.24 5.79
N GLN A 87 33.85 -17.11 5.21
CA GLN A 87 33.76 -17.27 3.77
C GLN A 87 33.25 -16.01 3.06
N VAL A 88 32.17 -15.41 3.53
CA VAL A 88 31.64 -14.16 2.94
C VAL A 88 32.65 -13.02 3.08
N MET A 89 33.36 -12.92 4.21
CA MET A 89 34.41 -11.92 4.39
C MET A 89 35.59 -12.09 3.42
N GLN A 90 35.98 -13.33 3.12
CA GLN A 90 36.98 -13.62 2.09
C GLN A 90 36.47 -13.22 0.70
N GLU A 91 35.19 -13.49 0.39
CA GLU A 91 34.58 -13.05 -0.88
C GLU A 91 34.63 -11.52 -1.00
N VAL A 92 34.22 -10.79 0.04
CA VAL A 92 34.26 -9.31 0.09
C VAL A 92 35.67 -8.77 -0.17
N ALA A 93 36.71 -9.40 0.39
CA ALA A 93 38.10 -8.98 0.21
C ALA A 93 38.60 -9.08 -1.25
N HIS A 94 37.92 -9.89 -2.07
CA HIS A 94 38.27 -10.12 -3.47
C HIS A 94 37.27 -9.52 -4.47
N VAL A 95 36.26 -8.76 -4.00
CA VAL A 95 35.30 -8.10 -4.89
C VAL A 95 35.99 -7.02 -5.73
N SER A 96 35.73 -7.03 -7.04
CA SER A 96 36.20 -5.98 -7.95
C SER A 96 35.62 -4.63 -7.56
N LEU A 97 36.50 -3.64 -7.36
CA LEU A 97 36.15 -2.25 -7.07
C LEU A 97 35.78 -1.45 -8.33
N GLU A 98 35.70 -2.09 -9.50
CA GLU A 98 35.34 -1.43 -10.77
C GLU A 98 33.89 -0.94 -10.80
N SER A 99 33.01 -1.60 -10.04
CA SER A 99 31.62 -1.17 -9.85
C SER A 99 31.27 -1.24 -8.38
N VAL A 100 30.67 -0.18 -7.85
CA VAL A 100 30.13 -0.20 -6.48
C VAL A 100 29.01 -1.26 -6.35
N GLN A 101 28.39 -1.63 -7.47
CA GLN A 101 27.28 -2.58 -7.48
C GLN A 101 27.70 -4.03 -7.18
N SER A 102 28.94 -4.39 -7.48
CA SER A 102 29.49 -5.74 -7.27
C SER A 102 29.57 -6.14 -5.80
N VAL A 103 29.56 -5.15 -4.90
CA VAL A 103 29.70 -5.33 -3.45
C VAL A 103 28.35 -5.66 -2.79
N TYR A 104 27.22 -5.25 -3.37
CA TYR A 104 25.88 -5.44 -2.77
C TYR A 104 25.54 -6.91 -2.49
N PRO A 105 25.76 -7.89 -3.40
CA PRO A 105 25.47 -9.29 -3.10
C PRO A 105 26.21 -9.79 -1.85
N SER A 106 27.49 -9.43 -1.69
CA SER A 106 28.29 -9.84 -0.54
C SER A 106 27.84 -9.15 0.75
N LEU A 107 27.43 -7.88 0.68
CA LEU A 107 26.84 -7.17 1.83
C LEU A 107 25.49 -7.75 2.24
N THR A 108 24.62 -8.08 1.28
CA THR A 108 23.35 -8.75 1.55
C THR A 108 23.58 -10.10 2.24
N ARG A 109 24.56 -10.89 1.77
CA ARG A 109 24.94 -12.16 2.42
C ARG A 109 25.44 -11.96 3.84
N LEU A 110 26.26 -10.94 4.07
CA LEU A 110 26.76 -10.64 5.41
C LEU A 110 25.61 -10.21 6.34
N GLN A 111 24.73 -9.34 5.85
CA GLN A 111 23.52 -8.91 6.56
C GLN A 111 22.62 -10.10 6.92
N CYS A 112 22.42 -11.06 6.00
CA CYS A 112 21.70 -12.31 6.29
C CYS A 112 22.30 -13.05 7.50
N LEU A 113 23.62 -13.20 7.56
CA LEU A 113 24.29 -13.93 8.64
C LEU A 113 24.20 -13.18 9.98
N VAL A 114 24.29 -11.85 9.96
CA VAL A 114 24.15 -11.02 11.17
C VAL A 114 22.72 -11.05 11.70
N GLU A 115 21.72 -10.93 10.84
CA GLU A 115 20.31 -11.05 11.25
C GLU A 115 19.99 -12.46 11.78
N LEU A 116 20.57 -13.49 11.19
CA LEU A 116 20.42 -14.87 11.65
C LEU A 116 21.04 -15.11 13.04
N GLU A 117 22.22 -14.55 13.28
CA GLU A 117 22.86 -14.60 14.60
C GLU A 117 22.01 -13.90 15.66
N ASN A 118 21.53 -12.69 15.35
CA ASN A 118 20.66 -11.95 16.24
C ASN A 118 19.36 -12.70 16.52
N PHE A 119 18.77 -13.33 15.50
CA PHE A 119 17.58 -14.14 15.65
C PHE A 119 17.81 -15.34 16.57
N ALA A 120 18.91 -16.08 16.40
CA ALA A 120 19.23 -17.23 17.23
C ALA A 120 19.36 -16.88 18.72
N GLN A 121 19.89 -15.71 19.04
CA GLN A 121 20.01 -15.21 20.42
C GLN A 121 18.64 -14.86 21.05
N ASN A 122 17.62 -14.58 20.24
CA ASN A 122 16.31 -14.09 20.69
C ASN A 122 15.16 -15.05 20.31
N ILE A 123 15.45 -16.28 19.90
CA ILE A 123 14.42 -17.21 19.42
C ILE A 123 13.38 -17.55 20.51
N ASP A 124 13.84 -17.68 21.75
CA ASP A 124 13.03 -18.05 22.93
C ASP A 124 12.51 -16.85 23.73
N SER A 125 12.89 -15.62 23.36
CA SER A 125 12.51 -14.44 24.14
C SER A 125 11.01 -14.16 23.99
N ALA A 126 10.33 -14.06 25.13
CA ALA A 126 8.89 -13.79 25.21
C ALA A 126 8.55 -12.30 25.03
N GLU A 127 9.49 -11.42 25.39
CA GLU A 127 9.25 -9.98 25.56
C GLU A 127 9.68 -9.15 24.34
N THR A 128 10.21 -9.78 23.29
CA THR A 128 10.82 -9.06 22.17
C THR A 128 9.97 -9.22 20.90
N ASN A 129 9.35 -8.12 20.43
CA ASN A 129 8.85 -8.04 19.06
C ASN A 129 10.07 -8.07 18.13
N LEU A 130 10.34 -9.21 17.50
CA LEU A 130 11.54 -9.38 16.66
C LEU A 130 11.50 -8.45 15.45
N VAL A 131 10.30 -8.14 14.95
CA VAL A 131 10.11 -7.22 13.83
C VAL A 131 10.58 -5.81 14.21
N ASP A 132 10.17 -5.30 15.37
CA ASP A 132 10.56 -3.96 15.84
C ASP A 132 12.08 -3.88 16.05
N VAL A 133 12.68 -4.92 16.65
CA VAL A 133 14.15 -5.01 16.82
C VAL A 133 14.85 -4.96 15.47
N TRP A 134 14.33 -5.66 14.47
CA TRP A 134 14.89 -5.62 13.14
C TRP A 134 14.68 -4.27 12.46
N GLU A 135 13.55 -3.60 12.64
CA GLU A 135 13.33 -2.25 12.10
C GLU A 135 14.30 -1.22 12.72
N GLU A 136 14.57 -1.32 14.02
CA GLU A 136 15.48 -0.41 14.72
C GLU A 136 16.96 -0.72 14.46
N ARG A 137 17.37 -1.99 14.58
CA ARG A 137 18.78 -2.39 14.51
C ARG A 137 19.26 -2.69 13.10
N PHE A 138 18.37 -3.17 12.25
CA PHE A 138 18.67 -3.62 10.89
C PHE A 138 17.65 -3.03 9.90
N PRO A 139 17.54 -1.69 9.83
CA PRO A 139 16.61 -1.04 8.93
C PRO A 139 16.89 -1.48 7.50
N LEU A 140 15.83 -1.80 6.77
CA LEU A 140 15.96 -2.22 5.38
C LEU A 140 16.56 -1.07 4.56
N PRO A 141 17.63 -1.31 3.80
CA PRO A 141 18.26 -0.25 3.03
C PRO A 141 17.34 0.21 1.89
N ASP A 142 17.45 1.48 1.51
CA ASP A 142 16.76 2.02 0.33
C ASP A 142 17.50 1.59 -0.95
N ASN A 143 17.36 0.30 -1.29
CA ASN A 143 18.04 -0.38 -2.39
C ASN A 143 17.04 -1.11 -3.29
N ASP A 144 17.52 -1.55 -4.46
CA ASP A 144 16.75 -2.40 -5.37
C ASP A 144 16.24 -3.67 -4.66
N PHE A 145 15.02 -4.06 -4.99
CA PHE A 145 14.35 -5.20 -4.37
C PHE A 145 15.11 -6.51 -4.53
N GLU A 146 15.96 -6.65 -5.55
CA GLU A 146 16.83 -7.82 -5.73
C GLU A 146 17.74 -8.08 -4.53
N PHE A 147 18.20 -7.02 -3.85
CA PHE A 147 19.06 -7.13 -2.66
C PHE A 147 18.27 -7.20 -1.35
N LEU A 148 17.00 -6.77 -1.37
CA LEU A 148 16.09 -6.81 -0.21
C LEU A 148 15.36 -8.15 -0.10
N GLU A 149 15.00 -8.76 -1.23
CA GLU A 149 14.23 -10.00 -1.28
C GLU A 149 14.88 -11.15 -0.50
N PRO A 150 16.21 -11.39 -0.57
CA PRO A 150 16.85 -12.45 0.19
C PRO A 150 16.74 -12.26 1.71
N LEU A 151 16.84 -11.01 2.19
CA LEU A 151 16.67 -10.67 3.60
C LEU A 151 15.23 -10.95 4.06
N LEU A 152 14.26 -10.47 3.29
CA LEU A 152 12.85 -10.69 3.58
C LEU A 152 12.51 -12.19 3.57
N ALA A 153 13.04 -12.95 2.61
CA ALA A 153 12.87 -14.40 2.55
C ALA A 153 13.49 -15.10 3.77
N LEU A 154 14.67 -14.68 4.21
CA LEU A 154 15.34 -15.23 5.40
C LEU A 154 14.51 -14.98 6.66
N ARG A 155 14.08 -13.73 6.89
CA ARG A 155 13.17 -13.37 8.00
C ARG A 155 11.92 -14.25 8.01
N THR A 156 11.34 -14.51 6.84
CA THR A 156 10.18 -15.41 6.68
C THR A 156 10.50 -16.84 7.13
N SER A 157 11.65 -17.39 6.72
CA SER A 157 12.09 -18.73 7.13
C SER A 157 12.42 -18.81 8.63
N MET A 158 13.04 -17.78 9.20
CA MET A 158 13.34 -17.70 10.63
C MET A 158 12.06 -17.68 11.47
N LEU A 159 11.14 -16.76 11.17
CA LEU A 159 9.85 -16.65 11.89
C LEU A 159 8.99 -17.90 11.74
N GLN A 160 8.97 -18.51 10.56
CA GLN A 160 8.29 -19.79 10.36
C GLN A 160 8.92 -20.92 11.19
N THR A 161 10.24 -20.92 11.35
CA THR A 161 10.95 -21.89 12.19
C THR A 161 10.60 -21.70 13.66
N ARG A 162 10.59 -20.45 14.15
CA ARG A 162 10.15 -20.09 15.52
C ARG A 162 8.75 -20.62 15.82
N VAL A 163 7.77 -20.34 14.95
CA VAL A 163 6.39 -20.82 15.12
C VAL A 163 6.34 -22.35 15.18
N LYS A 164 7.10 -23.06 14.32
CA LYS A 164 7.13 -24.53 14.32
C LYS A 164 7.77 -25.10 15.60
N VAL A 165 8.91 -24.59 16.02
CA VAL A 165 9.61 -25.05 17.24
C VAL A 165 8.70 -24.85 18.45
N MET A 166 8.18 -23.64 18.64
CA MET A 166 7.33 -23.30 19.79
C MET A 166 5.98 -24.03 19.79
N SER A 167 5.48 -24.45 18.62
CA SER A 167 4.24 -25.23 18.56
C SER A 167 4.37 -26.63 19.18
N LYS A 168 5.59 -27.20 19.23
CA LYS A 168 5.84 -28.53 19.81
C LYS A 168 5.62 -28.55 21.33
N ASP A 169 5.97 -27.46 22.01
CA ASP A 169 6.00 -27.37 23.48
C ASP A 169 4.83 -26.56 24.07
N SER A 170 3.76 -26.36 23.29
CA SER A 170 2.72 -25.35 23.56
C SER A 170 1.69 -25.69 24.65
N ASP A 171 2.02 -26.50 25.67
CA ASP A 171 1.06 -26.95 26.67
C ASP A 171 0.83 -25.95 27.82
N ARG A 172 1.83 -25.15 28.19
CA ARG A 172 1.73 -24.18 29.30
C ARG A 172 1.17 -22.83 28.83
N PRO A 173 0.42 -22.10 29.68
CA PRO A 173 -0.11 -20.78 29.32
C PRO A 173 0.95 -19.77 28.86
N GLU A 174 2.13 -19.79 29.50
CA GLU A 174 3.27 -18.95 29.10
C GLU A 174 3.74 -19.26 27.68
N ASP A 175 3.84 -20.53 27.31
CA ASP A 175 4.29 -20.96 25.99
C ASP A 175 3.24 -20.65 24.90
N VAL A 176 1.95 -20.68 25.25
CA VAL A 176 0.86 -20.22 24.38
C VAL A 176 0.98 -18.71 24.09
N MET A 177 1.31 -17.90 25.11
CA MET A 177 1.50 -16.46 24.92
C MET A 177 2.73 -16.14 24.06
N LYS A 178 3.83 -16.87 24.26
CA LYS A 178 5.01 -16.72 23.39
C LYS A 178 4.68 -17.14 21.95
N LEU A 179 3.95 -18.24 21.76
CA LEU A 179 3.51 -18.70 20.45
C LEU A 179 2.59 -17.67 19.77
N ALA A 180 1.68 -17.07 20.53
CA ALA A 180 0.85 -15.94 20.08
C ALA A 180 1.70 -14.78 19.54
N GLY A 181 2.73 -14.36 20.29
CA GLY A 181 3.70 -13.35 19.84
C GLY A 181 4.42 -13.76 18.54
N ALA A 182 4.85 -15.01 18.43
CA ALA A 182 5.49 -15.52 17.21
C ALA A 182 4.56 -15.49 15.99
N TYR A 183 3.28 -15.81 16.14
CA TYR A 183 2.29 -15.67 15.05
C TYR A 183 2.07 -14.21 14.67
N LYS A 184 2.02 -13.30 15.64
CA LYS A 184 1.88 -11.86 15.40
C LYS A 184 3.07 -11.33 14.61
N ASP A 185 4.29 -11.56 15.08
CA ASP A 185 5.53 -11.16 14.39
C ASP A 185 5.56 -11.71 12.95
N PHE A 186 5.15 -12.97 12.78
CA PHE A 186 5.15 -13.60 11.47
C PHE A 186 4.12 -12.98 10.51
N ALA A 187 2.92 -12.66 11.00
CA ALA A 187 1.90 -12.01 10.20
C ALA A 187 2.31 -10.58 9.79
N VAL A 188 2.86 -9.79 10.72
CA VAL A 188 3.35 -8.42 10.45
C VAL A 188 4.45 -8.43 9.40
N HIS A 189 5.45 -9.31 9.55
CA HIS A 189 6.54 -9.44 8.58
C HIS A 189 6.04 -9.85 7.19
N LEU A 190 5.14 -10.83 7.10
CA LEU A 190 4.58 -11.25 5.81
C LEU A 190 3.80 -10.13 5.11
N GLU A 191 3.07 -9.30 5.87
CA GLU A 191 2.39 -8.14 5.31
C GLU A 191 3.39 -7.10 4.78
N MET A 192 4.43 -6.80 5.55
CA MET A 192 5.52 -5.91 5.12
C MET A 192 6.17 -6.43 3.84
N GLN A 193 6.50 -7.72 3.78
CA GLN A 193 7.06 -8.37 2.61
C GLN A 193 6.12 -8.25 1.40
N ALA A 194 4.82 -8.46 1.58
CA ALA A 194 3.84 -8.33 0.51
C ALA A 194 3.76 -6.90 -0.04
N LYS A 195 3.76 -5.91 0.85
CA LYS A 195 3.74 -4.49 0.51
C LYS A 195 4.98 -4.07 -0.28
N MET A 196 6.17 -4.44 0.19
CA MET A 196 7.44 -4.12 -0.48
C MET A 196 7.54 -4.80 -1.84
N ALA A 197 7.16 -6.08 -1.92
CA ALA A 197 7.13 -6.82 -3.17
C ALA A 197 6.17 -6.21 -4.19
N ARG A 198 4.97 -5.79 -3.77
CA ARG A 198 4.02 -5.08 -4.65
C ARG A 198 4.59 -3.74 -5.13
N GLN A 199 5.15 -2.93 -4.23
CA GLN A 199 5.73 -1.63 -4.57
C GLN A 199 6.91 -1.76 -5.54
N SER A 200 7.64 -2.87 -5.45
CA SER A 200 8.77 -3.18 -6.33
C SER A 200 8.37 -3.95 -7.59
N ASN A 201 7.07 -4.01 -7.92
CA ASN A 201 6.53 -4.71 -9.09
C ASN A 201 6.87 -6.21 -9.17
N ASN A 202 6.94 -6.90 -8.03
CA ASN A 202 7.18 -8.34 -7.91
C ASN A 202 5.93 -9.07 -7.34
N PRO A 203 4.87 -9.26 -8.15
CA PRO A 203 3.57 -9.74 -7.66
C PRO A 203 3.60 -11.17 -7.14
N GLN A 204 4.51 -12.03 -7.61
CA GLN A 204 4.58 -13.43 -7.20
C GLN A 204 5.07 -13.57 -5.75
N VAL A 205 6.06 -12.78 -5.34
CA VAL A 205 6.55 -12.75 -3.96
C VAL A 205 5.45 -12.22 -3.02
N ALA A 206 4.74 -11.18 -3.45
CA ALA A 206 3.61 -10.63 -2.69
C ALA A 206 2.47 -11.66 -2.53
N GLU A 207 2.10 -12.37 -3.60
CA GLU A 207 1.07 -13.40 -3.55
C GLU A 207 1.46 -14.55 -2.63
N LYS A 208 2.73 -15.00 -2.69
CA LYS A 208 3.24 -16.04 -1.79
C LYS A 208 3.17 -15.62 -0.33
N ALA A 209 3.52 -14.38 -0.01
CA ALA A 209 3.44 -13.86 1.36
C ALA A 209 1.99 -13.81 1.87
N LEU A 210 1.06 -13.25 1.08
CA LEU A 210 -0.36 -13.18 1.44
C LEU A 210 -1.00 -14.56 1.56
N PHE A 211 -0.61 -15.50 0.68
CA PHE A 211 -1.05 -16.89 0.78
C PHE A 211 -0.59 -17.53 2.10
N ARG A 212 0.66 -17.29 2.52
CA ARG A 212 1.14 -17.74 3.83
C ARG A 212 0.33 -17.13 4.98
N ILE A 213 0.01 -15.83 4.94
CA ILE A 213 -0.85 -15.19 5.97
C ILE A 213 -2.21 -15.89 6.07
N ARG A 214 -2.82 -16.24 4.93
CA ARG A 214 -4.10 -17.00 4.92
C ARG A 214 -3.97 -18.37 5.57
N GLN A 215 -2.87 -19.07 5.35
CA GLN A 215 -2.59 -20.36 6.00
C GLN A 215 -2.40 -20.23 7.52
N LEU A 216 -1.88 -19.09 7.99
CA LEU A 216 -1.72 -18.84 9.43
C LEU A 216 -3.04 -18.60 10.15
N GLN A 217 -4.10 -18.18 9.45
CA GLN A 217 -5.39 -17.81 10.07
C GLN A 217 -5.99 -18.94 10.91
N SER A 218 -5.85 -20.20 10.50
CA SER A 218 -6.34 -21.34 11.28
C SER A 218 -5.56 -21.53 12.59
N GLY A 219 -4.25 -21.30 12.57
CA GLY A 219 -3.40 -21.36 13.78
C GLY A 219 -3.70 -20.22 14.74
N ILE A 220 -3.86 -19.00 14.20
CA ILE A 220 -4.26 -17.80 14.94
C ILE A 220 -5.60 -18.01 15.64
N ALA A 221 -6.62 -18.52 14.92
CA ALA A 221 -7.93 -18.80 15.49
C ALA A 221 -7.90 -19.87 16.59
N ALA A 222 -7.07 -20.91 16.43
CA ALA A 222 -6.88 -21.94 17.45
C ALA A 222 -6.28 -21.37 18.73
N ILE A 223 -5.30 -20.47 18.63
CA ILE A 223 -4.68 -19.82 19.79
C ILE A 223 -5.63 -18.82 20.45
N GLN A 224 -6.36 -18.02 19.67
CA GLN A 224 -7.41 -17.13 20.20
C GLN A 224 -8.42 -17.89 21.06
N THR A 225 -8.84 -19.08 20.62
CA THR A 225 -9.76 -19.92 21.38
C THR A 225 -9.17 -20.36 22.73
N ARG A 226 -7.85 -20.58 22.80
CA ARG A 226 -7.13 -20.98 24.02
C ARG A 226 -6.90 -19.82 24.98
N LEU A 227 -6.82 -18.60 24.46
CA LEU A 227 -6.64 -17.35 25.23
C LEU A 227 -7.98 -16.63 25.48
N GLU A 228 -9.09 -17.38 25.58
CA GLU A 228 -10.43 -16.83 25.88
C GLU A 228 -10.91 -15.72 24.92
N GLY A 229 -10.40 -15.71 23.68
CA GLY A 229 -10.77 -14.72 22.66
C GLY A 229 -9.97 -13.42 22.72
N GLU A 230 -8.85 -13.36 23.44
CA GLU A 230 -7.92 -12.24 23.35
C GLU A 230 -7.48 -11.99 21.90
N ASP A 231 -7.54 -10.74 21.47
CA ASP A 231 -7.05 -10.35 20.17
C ASP A 231 -5.52 -10.44 20.15
N LEU A 232 -5.00 -11.29 19.27
CA LEU A 232 -3.57 -11.48 19.04
C LEU A 232 -2.90 -10.23 18.44
N GLY A 233 -3.69 -9.22 18.07
CA GLY A 233 -3.20 -8.01 17.43
C GLY A 233 -2.71 -8.28 16.00
N VAL A 234 -3.25 -9.32 15.35
CA VAL A 234 -3.02 -9.58 13.92
C VAL A 234 -3.97 -8.72 13.11
N SER A 235 -3.40 -7.71 12.46
CA SER A 235 -4.19 -6.69 11.78
C SER A 235 -4.99 -7.23 10.59
N TRP A 236 -6.13 -6.59 10.27
CA TRP A 236 -6.86 -6.81 9.02
C TRP A 236 -6.25 -6.11 7.80
N SER A 237 -5.19 -5.32 7.99
CA SER A 237 -4.53 -4.55 6.93
C SER A 237 -4.00 -5.42 5.79
N TRP A 238 -3.57 -6.66 6.05
CA TRP A 238 -3.16 -7.61 5.00
C TRP A 238 -4.27 -7.89 3.97
N LYS A 239 -5.56 -7.86 4.35
CA LYS A 239 -6.68 -8.03 3.39
C LYS A 239 -6.78 -6.84 2.44
N MET A 240 -6.46 -5.63 2.94
CA MET A 240 -6.37 -4.45 2.08
C MET A 240 -5.17 -4.56 1.15
N GLU A 241 -4.03 -5.05 1.64
CA GLU A 241 -2.84 -5.29 0.83
C GLU A 241 -3.09 -6.36 -0.26
N GLU A 242 -3.88 -7.38 0.06
CA GLU A 242 -4.34 -8.37 -0.92
C GLU A 242 -5.16 -7.74 -2.04
N ALA A 243 -6.13 -6.89 -1.70
CA ALA A 243 -6.89 -6.14 -2.71
C ALA A 243 -5.97 -5.26 -3.57
N LYS A 244 -4.99 -4.57 -2.97
CA LYS A 244 -4.01 -3.74 -3.71
C LYS A 244 -3.15 -4.56 -4.67
N LEU A 245 -2.79 -5.79 -4.30
CA LEU A 245 -2.05 -6.70 -5.19
C LEU A 245 -2.90 -7.11 -6.39
N ARG A 246 -4.17 -7.47 -6.18
CA ARG A 246 -5.11 -7.81 -7.27
C ARG A 246 -5.29 -6.63 -8.23
N TRP A 247 -5.42 -5.43 -7.69
CA TRP A 247 -5.47 -4.20 -8.48
C TRP A 247 -4.21 -4.01 -9.34
N ALA A 248 -3.02 -4.14 -8.74
CA ALA A 248 -1.75 -4.00 -9.44
C ALA A 248 -1.55 -5.05 -10.56
N ARG A 249 -2.16 -6.23 -10.44
CA ARG A 249 -2.16 -7.28 -11.48
C ARG A 249 -3.14 -7.03 -12.62
N GLY A 250 -4.01 -6.02 -12.51
CA GLY A 250 -5.10 -5.77 -13.46
C GLY A 250 -6.39 -6.57 -13.18
N GLU A 251 -6.47 -7.30 -12.07
CA GLU A 251 -7.67 -8.04 -11.64
C GLU A 251 -8.64 -7.08 -10.90
N GLN A 252 -9.09 -6.03 -11.58
CA GLN A 252 -9.82 -4.90 -10.98
C GLN A 252 -11.13 -5.31 -10.29
N ASP A 253 -11.94 -6.16 -10.92
CA ASP A 253 -13.22 -6.60 -10.35
C ASP A 253 -13.03 -7.37 -9.04
N THR A 254 -12.02 -8.25 -9.01
CA THR A 254 -11.66 -9.01 -7.81
C THR A 254 -11.15 -8.08 -6.71
N ALA A 255 -10.28 -7.13 -7.04
CA ALA A 255 -9.77 -6.15 -6.10
C ALA A 255 -10.91 -5.31 -5.48
N MET A 256 -11.83 -4.82 -6.32
CA MET A 256 -13.00 -4.05 -5.89
C MET A 256 -13.93 -4.87 -4.99
N PHE A 257 -14.19 -6.12 -5.35
CA PHE A 257 -14.99 -7.02 -4.53
C PHE A 257 -14.37 -7.26 -3.15
N LEU A 258 -13.07 -7.57 -3.11
CA LEU A 258 -12.34 -7.81 -1.85
C LEU A 258 -12.37 -6.58 -0.95
N LEU A 259 -12.07 -5.40 -1.51
CA LEU A 259 -12.04 -4.15 -0.75
C LEU A 259 -13.44 -3.74 -0.25
N ARG A 260 -14.47 -3.91 -1.07
CA ARG A 260 -15.87 -3.65 -0.66
C ARG A 260 -16.32 -4.61 0.44
N SER A 261 -15.98 -5.89 0.32
CA SER A 261 -16.29 -6.90 1.34
C SER A 261 -15.59 -6.58 2.66
N LEU A 262 -14.32 -6.17 2.60
CA LEU A 262 -13.57 -5.72 3.77
C LEU A 262 -14.20 -4.47 4.39
N GLY A 263 -14.53 -3.45 3.60
CA GLY A 263 -15.16 -2.22 4.08
C GLY A 263 -16.47 -2.47 4.84
N LYS A 264 -17.36 -3.33 4.31
CA LYS A 264 -18.61 -3.71 5.01
C LYS A 264 -18.37 -4.44 6.32
N HIS A 265 -17.28 -5.19 6.42
CA HIS A 265 -16.93 -5.88 7.66
C HIS A 265 -16.38 -4.89 8.68
N LEU A 266 -15.44 -4.02 8.27
CA LEU A 266 -14.84 -3.01 9.13
C LEU A 266 -15.88 -2.00 9.66
N GLU A 267 -16.86 -1.61 8.83
CA GLU A 267 -17.98 -0.73 9.24
C GLU A 267 -18.83 -1.33 10.36
N LYS A 268 -19.00 -2.66 10.39
CA LYS A 268 -19.78 -3.32 11.46
C LYS A 268 -19.02 -3.45 12.77
N VAL A 269 -17.69 -3.48 12.70
CA VAL A 269 -16.80 -3.74 13.83
C VAL A 269 -16.10 -2.46 14.30
N SER A 270 -16.34 -1.31 13.64
CA SER A 270 -15.69 -0.03 13.92
C SER A 270 -15.86 0.44 15.37
N ASP A 271 -17.02 0.17 15.95
CA ASP A 271 -17.35 0.59 17.32
C ASP A 271 -16.68 -0.30 18.37
N GLN A 272 -16.26 -1.51 17.99
CA GLN A 272 -15.71 -2.52 18.88
C GLN A 272 -14.17 -2.61 18.82
N SER A 273 -13.57 -2.26 17.68
CA SER A 273 -12.13 -2.33 17.47
C SER A 273 -11.55 -0.98 17.04
N SER A 274 -10.58 -0.48 17.82
CA SER A 274 -9.81 0.71 17.47
C SER A 274 -9.09 0.55 16.11
N GLU A 275 -8.68 -0.67 15.79
CA GLU A 275 -8.05 -0.98 14.50
C GLU A 275 -9.05 -0.91 13.34
N ALA A 276 -10.25 -1.49 13.51
CA ALA A 276 -11.31 -1.37 12.50
C ALA A 276 -11.67 0.08 12.23
N SER A 277 -11.76 0.88 13.30
CA SER A 277 -11.98 2.32 13.22
C SER A 277 -10.90 3.01 12.37
N ARG A 278 -9.61 2.68 12.55
CA ARG A 278 -8.52 3.25 11.72
C ARG A 278 -8.50 2.75 10.27
N LEU A 279 -8.78 1.47 10.04
CA LEU A 279 -8.67 0.86 8.70
C LEU A 279 -9.88 1.16 7.81
N TYR A 280 -11.07 1.35 8.40
CA TYR A 280 -12.29 1.58 7.62
C TYR A 280 -12.20 2.83 6.72
N PRO A 281 -11.80 4.02 7.21
CA PRO A 281 -11.65 5.20 6.37
C PRO A 281 -10.59 5.01 5.28
N GLN A 282 -9.49 4.33 5.58
CA GLN A 282 -8.45 4.02 4.60
C GLN A 282 -8.99 3.11 3.48
N ALA A 283 -9.77 2.10 3.83
CA ALA A 283 -10.43 1.20 2.87
C ALA A 283 -11.44 1.95 2.02
N LEU A 284 -12.25 2.82 2.64
CA LEU A 284 -13.26 3.61 1.99
C LEU A 284 -12.66 4.61 0.99
N GLY A 285 -11.61 5.33 1.40
CA GLY A 285 -10.88 6.27 0.55
C GLY A 285 -10.20 5.57 -0.64
N LEU A 286 -9.55 4.42 -0.40
CA LEU A 286 -8.96 3.62 -1.47
C LEU A 286 -10.02 3.13 -2.47
N TYR A 287 -11.16 2.65 -1.97
CA TYR A 287 -12.27 2.21 -2.81
C TYR A 287 -12.83 3.37 -3.65
N GLY A 288 -12.99 4.56 -3.06
CA GLY A 288 -13.38 5.78 -3.78
C GLY A 288 -12.40 6.15 -4.90
N ASN A 289 -11.09 6.03 -4.67
CA ASN A 289 -10.07 6.25 -5.69
C ASN A 289 -10.17 5.23 -6.84
N TRP A 290 -10.40 3.96 -6.55
CA TRP A 290 -10.59 2.95 -7.58
C TRP A 290 -11.89 3.10 -8.37
N LEU A 291 -12.97 3.57 -7.73
CA LEU A 291 -14.20 3.97 -8.43
C LEU A 291 -13.94 5.13 -9.39
N ALA A 292 -13.14 6.11 -8.96
CA ALA A 292 -12.73 7.24 -9.79
C ALA A 292 -11.89 6.82 -11.00
N GLU A 293 -10.91 5.95 -10.79
CA GLU A 293 -10.03 5.42 -11.85
C GLU A 293 -10.80 4.55 -12.85
N SER A 294 -11.66 3.65 -12.37
CA SER A 294 -12.48 2.76 -13.20
C SER A 294 -13.68 3.44 -13.86
N LYS A 295 -14.04 4.66 -13.42
CA LYS A 295 -15.25 5.40 -13.86
C LYS A 295 -16.55 4.62 -13.64
N SER A 296 -16.57 3.81 -12.59
CA SER A 296 -17.70 2.91 -12.32
C SER A 296 -18.87 3.57 -11.59
N GLU A 297 -18.70 4.79 -11.09
CA GLU A 297 -19.71 5.52 -10.31
C GLU A 297 -19.77 7.02 -10.65
N ASN A 298 -20.87 7.67 -10.25
CA ASN A 298 -21.05 9.11 -10.43
C ASN A 298 -20.03 9.91 -9.60
N PRO A 299 -19.34 10.92 -10.15
CA PRO A 299 -18.39 11.76 -9.42
C PRO A 299 -18.92 12.38 -8.12
N ASN A 300 -20.19 12.81 -8.08
CA ASN A 300 -20.80 13.38 -6.88
C ASN A 300 -20.96 12.30 -5.79
N THR A 301 -21.38 11.10 -6.17
CA THR A 301 -21.46 9.95 -5.26
C THR A 301 -20.07 9.54 -4.75
N ILE A 302 -19.05 9.51 -5.61
CA ILE A 302 -17.67 9.23 -5.22
C ILE A 302 -17.17 10.24 -4.18
N ILE A 303 -17.43 11.53 -4.39
CA ILE A 303 -17.02 12.59 -3.47
C ILE A 303 -17.74 12.47 -2.13
N GLU A 304 -19.07 12.40 -2.11
CA GLU A 304 -19.85 12.47 -0.87
C GLU A 304 -19.80 11.16 -0.07
N GLU A 305 -20.08 10.02 -0.71
CA GLU A 305 -20.28 8.74 0.00
C GLU A 305 -18.96 8.02 0.34
N TYR A 306 -17.87 8.35 -0.36
CA TYR A 306 -16.59 7.64 -0.21
C TYR A 306 -15.47 8.57 0.26
N LEU A 307 -15.09 9.55 -0.56
CA LEU A 307 -13.87 10.33 -0.31
C LEU A 307 -14.04 11.34 0.85
N LYS A 308 -15.13 12.12 0.87
CA LYS A 308 -15.45 13.03 1.98
C LYS A 308 -15.77 12.26 3.24
N LYS A 309 -16.60 11.21 3.16
CA LYS A 309 -16.88 10.34 4.30
C LYS A 309 -15.60 9.77 4.91
N ALA A 310 -14.65 9.30 4.09
CA ALA A 310 -13.35 8.83 4.57
C ALA A 310 -12.55 9.95 5.26
N ALA A 311 -12.45 11.12 4.62
CA ALA A 311 -11.72 12.28 5.17
C ALA A 311 -12.30 12.74 6.51
N CYS A 312 -13.62 12.90 6.62
CA CYS A 312 -14.29 13.30 7.86
C CYS A 312 -14.08 12.30 8.99
N LEU A 313 -14.15 10.99 8.70
CA LEU A 313 -13.89 9.97 9.71
C LEU A 313 -12.46 10.04 10.25
N MET A 314 -11.48 10.34 9.39
CA MET A 314 -10.08 10.50 9.83
C MET A 314 -9.87 11.82 10.60
N GLU A 315 -10.52 12.92 10.21
CA GLU A 315 -10.49 14.19 10.98
C GLU A 315 -11.03 13.98 12.41
N CYS A 316 -12.16 13.29 12.56
CA CYS A 316 -12.72 13.02 13.89
C CYS A 316 -11.82 12.17 14.79
N MET A 317 -10.85 11.44 14.23
CA MET A 317 -9.87 10.65 14.99
C MET A 317 -8.72 11.51 15.54
N GLU A 318 -8.38 12.62 14.87
CA GLU A 318 -7.37 13.58 15.36
C GLU A 318 -7.90 14.43 16.52
N ASP A 319 -9.18 14.82 16.46
CA ASP A 319 -9.79 15.70 17.48
C ASP A 319 -10.25 14.96 18.76
N GLY A 320 -10.31 13.63 18.73
CA GLY A 320 -10.78 12.80 19.84
C GLY A 320 -9.70 12.44 20.87
N GLU A 321 -10.11 12.05 22.09
CA GLU A 321 -9.20 11.51 23.14
C GLU A 321 -8.34 10.31 22.68
N GLN A 322 -8.72 9.66 21.57
CA GLN A 322 -7.98 8.56 20.93
C GLN A 322 -6.67 8.98 20.26
N ALA A 323 -6.44 10.28 20.01
CA ALA A 323 -5.16 10.79 19.48
C ALA A 323 -3.98 10.52 20.44
N SER A 324 -4.24 10.43 21.75
CA SER A 324 -3.24 10.18 22.79
C SER A 324 -2.62 8.77 22.78
N ARG A 325 -3.20 7.82 22.03
CA ARG A 325 -2.76 6.41 21.95
C ARG A 325 -2.16 6.03 20.60
N ILE A 326 -1.86 7.01 19.75
CA ILE A 326 -1.42 6.80 18.37
C ILE A 326 -0.03 7.40 18.17
N GLU A 327 0.80 6.73 17.37
CA GLU A 327 1.92 7.37 16.71
C GLU A 327 1.38 8.45 15.75
N VAL A 328 1.23 9.67 16.28
CA VAL A 328 0.77 10.88 15.59
C VAL A 328 1.27 11.00 14.14
N PRO A 329 2.54 10.67 13.79
CA PRO A 329 3.04 10.82 12.43
C PRO A 329 2.36 9.91 11.38
N LEU A 330 1.92 8.71 11.75
CA LEU A 330 1.30 7.78 10.80
C LEU A 330 -0.13 8.20 10.46
N LEU A 331 -0.88 8.66 11.47
CA LEU A 331 -2.24 9.16 11.30
C LEU A 331 -2.25 10.41 10.41
N GLU A 332 -1.39 11.39 10.71
CA GLU A 332 -1.20 12.60 9.91
C GLU A 332 -0.88 12.25 8.45
N MET A 333 0.04 11.30 8.21
CA MET A 333 0.39 10.85 6.85
C MET A 333 -0.81 10.23 6.11
N THR A 334 -1.67 9.46 6.78
CA THR A 334 -2.86 8.84 6.17
C THR A 334 -3.99 9.84 5.91
N LEU A 335 -4.24 10.75 6.85
CA LEU A 335 -5.21 11.83 6.68
C LEU A 335 -4.80 12.73 5.52
N PHE A 336 -3.54 13.15 5.52
CA PHE A 336 -2.92 13.97 4.48
C PHE A 336 -3.06 13.36 3.08
N LYS A 337 -2.80 12.04 2.92
CA LYS A 337 -3.02 11.34 1.64
C LYS A 337 -4.48 11.37 1.20
N SER A 338 -5.40 11.27 2.16
CA SER A 338 -6.83 11.21 1.90
C SER A 338 -7.36 12.57 1.43
N PHE A 339 -6.98 13.66 2.11
CA PHE A 339 -7.27 15.02 1.65
C PHE A 339 -6.71 15.28 0.25
N LEU A 340 -5.47 14.87 0.00
CA LEU A 340 -4.88 15.07 -1.32
C LEU A 340 -5.65 14.31 -2.40
N SER A 341 -6.03 13.06 -2.14
CA SER A 341 -6.77 12.26 -3.12
C SER A 341 -8.15 12.86 -3.45
N LEU A 342 -8.85 13.39 -2.44
CA LEU A 342 -10.12 14.08 -2.61
C LEU A 342 -9.94 15.40 -3.37
N ALA A 343 -8.97 16.22 -2.98
CA ALA A 343 -8.67 17.48 -3.65
C ALA A 343 -8.33 17.27 -5.14
N TRP A 344 -7.46 16.29 -5.41
CA TRP A 344 -7.04 15.94 -6.77
C TRP A 344 -8.19 15.40 -7.61
N PHE A 345 -9.05 14.55 -7.04
CA PHE A 345 -10.23 14.05 -7.76
C PHE A 345 -11.19 15.20 -8.09
N ALA A 346 -11.51 16.06 -7.11
CA ALA A 346 -12.39 17.21 -7.31
C ALA A 346 -11.83 18.17 -8.37
N ASP A 347 -10.53 18.48 -8.31
CA ASP A 347 -9.85 19.29 -9.33
C ASP A 347 -9.94 18.67 -10.72
N THR A 348 -9.70 17.36 -10.82
CA THR A 348 -9.82 16.63 -12.10
C THR A 348 -11.24 16.72 -12.68
N GLN A 349 -12.27 16.64 -11.83
CA GLN A 349 -13.66 16.79 -12.29
C GLN A 349 -13.99 18.24 -12.65
N TYR A 350 -13.49 19.21 -11.88
CA TYR A 350 -13.58 20.63 -12.21
C TYR A 350 -12.98 20.93 -13.59
N GLN A 351 -11.75 20.47 -13.86
CA GLN A 351 -11.08 20.67 -15.15
C GLN A 351 -11.87 20.03 -16.30
N LYS A 352 -12.45 18.84 -16.11
CA LYS A 352 -13.34 18.22 -17.11
C LYS A 352 -14.57 19.09 -17.41
N LYS A 353 -15.18 19.69 -16.38
CA LYS A 353 -16.34 20.59 -16.55
C LYS A 353 -15.93 21.89 -17.25
N VAL A 354 -14.80 22.49 -16.88
CA VAL A 354 -14.26 23.69 -17.56
C VAL A 354 -13.99 23.40 -19.04
N ASN A 355 -13.30 22.30 -19.35
CA ASN A 355 -13.01 21.90 -20.73
C ASN A 355 -14.29 21.59 -21.53
N PHE A 356 -15.31 21.04 -20.89
CA PHE A 356 -16.61 20.86 -21.53
C PHE A 356 -17.27 22.21 -21.83
N MET A 357 -17.26 23.15 -20.87
CA MET A 357 -17.85 24.49 -21.05
C MET A 357 -17.14 25.33 -22.12
N SER A 358 -15.83 25.14 -22.32
CA SER A 358 -15.07 25.80 -23.40
C SER A 358 -15.18 25.09 -24.75
N SER A 359 -15.87 23.95 -24.84
CA SER A 359 -15.99 23.18 -26.08
C SER A 359 -17.09 23.74 -27.00
N SER A 360 -16.92 23.52 -28.30
CA SER A 360 -17.95 23.81 -29.31
C SER A 360 -19.26 23.04 -29.06
N THR A 361 -19.20 21.89 -28.38
CA THR A 361 -20.40 21.11 -28.04
C THR A 361 -21.29 21.83 -27.03
N TYR A 362 -20.68 22.49 -26.04
CA TYR A 362 -21.41 23.29 -25.06
C TYR A 362 -22.00 24.54 -25.71
N GLU A 363 -21.21 25.26 -26.51
CA GLU A 363 -21.67 26.42 -27.27
C GLU A 363 -22.85 26.08 -28.20
N ASN A 364 -22.76 24.98 -28.94
CA ASN A 364 -23.84 24.48 -29.79
C ASN A 364 -25.09 24.14 -28.96
N LYS A 365 -24.94 23.47 -27.82
CA LYS A 365 -26.07 23.15 -26.93
C LYS A 365 -26.74 24.40 -26.39
N GLU A 366 -25.94 25.38 -25.95
CA GLU A 366 -26.42 26.64 -25.40
C GLU A 366 -27.16 27.48 -26.47
N THR A 367 -26.60 27.57 -27.68
CA THR A 367 -27.23 28.28 -28.80
C THR A 367 -28.51 27.61 -29.27
N LEU A 368 -28.55 26.27 -29.34
CA LEU A 368 -29.76 25.52 -29.66
C LEU A 368 -30.85 25.72 -28.60
N MET A 369 -30.49 25.65 -27.33
CA MET A 369 -31.41 25.92 -26.21
C MET A 369 -32.00 27.33 -26.31
N ARG A 370 -31.16 28.35 -26.56
CA ARG A 370 -31.64 29.74 -26.74
C ARG A 370 -32.59 29.88 -27.93
N LYS A 371 -32.25 29.30 -29.08
CA LYS A 371 -33.12 29.30 -30.28
C LYS A 371 -34.46 28.62 -30.02
N SER A 372 -34.42 27.46 -29.37
CA SER A 372 -35.61 26.68 -28.99
C SER A 372 -36.54 27.48 -28.05
N LYS A 373 -35.95 28.18 -27.07
CA LYS A 373 -36.69 29.03 -26.12
C LYS A 373 -37.39 30.20 -26.82
N VAL A 374 -36.66 30.94 -27.66
CA VAL A 374 -37.22 32.06 -28.44
C VAL A 374 -38.33 31.60 -29.39
N GLU A 375 -38.13 30.47 -30.08
CA GLU A 375 -39.13 29.94 -31.01
C GLU A 375 -40.38 29.45 -30.27
N SER A 376 -40.22 28.79 -29.12
CA SER A 376 -41.34 28.42 -28.24
C SER A 376 -42.15 29.65 -27.80
N GLU A 377 -41.48 30.72 -27.36
CA GLU A 377 -42.16 31.97 -26.96
C GLU A 377 -42.87 32.66 -28.14
N ARG A 378 -42.31 32.56 -29.36
CA ARG A 378 -42.95 33.05 -30.58
C ARG A 378 -44.21 32.26 -30.90
N LEU A 379 -44.13 30.93 -30.87
CA LEU A 379 -45.26 30.05 -31.15
C LEU A 379 -46.39 30.20 -30.12
N GLN A 380 -46.05 30.41 -28.84
CA GLN A 380 -47.03 30.68 -27.78
C GLN A 380 -47.76 32.02 -27.97
N ARG A 381 -47.14 33.02 -28.60
CA ARG A 381 -47.77 34.32 -28.90
C ARG A 381 -48.67 34.28 -30.14
N VAL A 382 -48.34 33.47 -31.14
CA VAL A 382 -49.08 33.40 -32.41
C VAL A 382 -50.28 32.47 -32.31
N ILE A 383 -50.22 31.44 -31.46
CA ILE A 383 -51.27 30.43 -31.34
C ILE A 383 -52.08 30.70 -30.06
N GLU A 384 -53.19 31.44 -30.18
CA GLU A 384 -54.12 31.73 -29.06
C GLU A 384 -54.78 30.46 -28.48
N SER A 385 -54.72 29.34 -29.19
CA SER A 385 -55.26 28.07 -28.70
C SER A 385 -54.22 27.31 -27.88
N GLN A 386 -54.57 26.97 -26.63
CA GLN A 386 -53.76 26.18 -25.71
C GLN A 386 -53.34 24.78 -26.24
N LYS A 387 -53.65 24.36 -27.48
CA LYS A 387 -53.59 22.96 -27.93
C LYS A 387 -52.40 22.59 -28.83
N ASP A 388 -51.45 23.48 -29.10
CA ASP A 388 -50.31 23.08 -29.92
C ASP A 388 -49.30 22.22 -29.14
N ARG A 389 -49.39 20.90 -29.36
CA ARG A 389 -48.52 19.89 -28.75
C ARG A 389 -47.05 20.19 -29.05
N TYR A 390 -46.75 20.70 -30.24
CA TYR A 390 -45.39 21.00 -30.69
C TYR A 390 -44.75 22.11 -29.84
N ALA A 391 -45.42 23.26 -29.69
CA ALA A 391 -44.91 24.37 -28.89
C ALA A 391 -44.68 23.97 -27.41
N ARG A 392 -45.56 23.13 -26.84
CA ARG A 392 -45.40 22.60 -25.48
C ARG A 392 -44.19 21.68 -25.36
N THR A 393 -44.00 20.76 -26.29
CA THR A 393 -42.85 19.84 -26.31
C THR A 393 -41.55 20.61 -26.49
N LEU A 394 -41.52 21.61 -27.37
CA LEU A 394 -40.35 22.46 -27.60
C LEU A 394 -39.97 23.25 -26.34
N ASN A 395 -40.96 23.85 -25.65
CA ASN A 395 -40.76 24.54 -24.38
C ASN A 395 -40.19 23.60 -23.31
N LEU A 396 -40.75 22.39 -23.18
CA LEU A 396 -40.30 21.41 -22.21
C LEU A 396 -38.84 21.01 -22.47
N GLN A 397 -38.48 20.78 -23.74
CA GLN A 397 -37.11 20.45 -24.13
C GLN A 397 -36.15 21.60 -23.79
N ALA A 398 -36.51 22.84 -24.12
CA ALA A 398 -35.69 24.01 -23.79
C ALA A 398 -35.48 24.16 -22.27
N GLN A 399 -36.52 23.90 -21.46
CA GLN A 399 -36.42 23.93 -20.00
C GLN A 399 -35.58 22.78 -19.42
N MET A 400 -35.57 21.61 -20.08
CA MET A 400 -34.69 20.51 -19.72
C MET A 400 -33.24 20.86 -20.03
N ASP A 401 -32.95 21.37 -21.23
CA ASP A 401 -31.62 21.79 -21.63
C ASP A 401 -31.08 22.92 -20.72
N GLU A 402 -31.92 23.89 -20.37
CA GLU A 402 -31.57 24.98 -19.44
C GLU A 402 -31.28 24.47 -18.02
N ARG A 403 -31.99 23.43 -17.56
CA ARG A 403 -31.67 22.79 -16.27
C ARG A 403 -30.36 22.02 -16.32
N GLU A 404 -30.09 21.30 -17.40
CA GLU A 404 -28.84 20.58 -17.58
C GLU A 404 -27.63 21.53 -17.64
N LEU A 405 -27.73 22.65 -18.37
CA LEU A 405 -26.67 23.65 -18.43
C LEU A 405 -26.42 24.32 -17.07
N ARG A 406 -27.48 24.59 -16.30
CA ARG A 406 -27.35 25.07 -14.91
C ARG A 406 -26.67 24.04 -14.01
N GLN A 407 -27.07 22.77 -14.09
CA GLN A 407 -26.42 21.70 -13.32
C GLN A 407 -24.93 21.60 -13.61
N VAL A 408 -24.52 21.73 -14.89
CA VAL A 408 -23.10 21.72 -15.26
C VAL A 408 -22.32 22.86 -14.59
N PHE A 409 -22.93 24.05 -14.50
CA PHE A 409 -22.34 25.20 -13.82
C PHE A 409 -22.26 25.00 -12.31
N GLU A 410 -23.33 24.51 -11.68
CA GLU A 410 -23.39 24.21 -10.25
C GLU A 410 -22.36 23.13 -9.87
N ASP A 411 -22.27 22.04 -10.64
CA ASP A 411 -21.25 20.99 -10.48
C ASP A 411 -19.85 21.57 -10.55
N ARG A 412 -19.58 22.47 -11.52
CA ARG A 412 -18.27 23.13 -11.67
C ARG A 412 -17.91 23.90 -10.39
N GLN A 413 -18.83 24.70 -9.85
CA GLN A 413 -18.58 25.47 -8.64
C GLN A 413 -18.40 24.56 -7.42
N ALA A 414 -19.20 23.50 -7.28
CA ALA A 414 -19.09 22.54 -6.19
C ALA A 414 -17.75 21.79 -6.18
N PHE A 415 -17.29 21.33 -7.35
CA PHE A 415 -15.97 20.69 -7.49
C PHE A 415 -14.83 21.66 -7.21
N LEU A 416 -14.91 22.90 -7.70
CA LEU A 416 -13.90 23.92 -7.42
C LEU A 416 -13.80 24.21 -5.93
N LYS A 417 -14.94 24.42 -5.25
CA LYS A 417 -14.99 24.64 -3.80
C LYS A 417 -14.33 23.50 -3.04
N THR A 418 -14.70 22.26 -3.37
CA THR A 418 -14.15 21.07 -2.73
C THR A 418 -12.64 20.94 -3.00
N ALA A 419 -12.18 21.18 -4.22
CA ALA A 419 -10.76 21.10 -4.56
C ALA A 419 -9.93 22.10 -3.75
N VAL A 420 -10.34 23.38 -3.72
CA VAL A 420 -9.64 24.45 -2.99
C VAL A 420 -9.61 24.15 -1.49
N GLU A 421 -10.74 23.77 -0.91
CA GLU A 421 -10.85 23.45 0.53
C GLU A 421 -9.87 22.34 0.93
N TYR A 422 -9.88 21.22 0.20
CA TYR A 422 -9.03 20.08 0.56
C TYR A 422 -7.56 20.25 0.16
N TYR A 423 -7.24 21.09 -0.83
CA TYR A 423 -5.85 21.50 -1.06
C TYR A 423 -5.31 22.36 0.10
N ILE A 424 -6.12 23.28 0.63
CA ILE A 424 -5.76 24.06 1.82
C ILE A 424 -5.53 23.14 3.02
N LYS A 425 -6.49 22.23 3.31
CA LYS A 425 -6.35 21.25 4.39
C LYS A 425 -5.10 20.39 4.25
N THR A 426 -4.83 19.88 3.04
CA THR A 426 -3.61 19.10 2.76
C THR A 426 -2.34 19.89 3.11
N LEU A 427 -2.27 21.16 2.74
CA LEU A 427 -1.10 22.00 3.01
C LEU A 427 -0.93 22.36 4.50
N GLN A 428 -2.03 22.36 5.27
CA GLN A 428 -2.01 22.60 6.72
C GLN A 428 -1.49 21.38 7.50
N THR A 429 -1.80 20.16 7.05
CA THR A 429 -1.44 18.93 7.77
C THR A 429 0.04 18.53 7.62
N GLY A 430 0.75 18.89 6.53
CA GLY A 430 2.17 18.52 6.41
C GLY A 430 2.96 19.06 5.19
N ASP A 431 4.25 18.73 5.13
CA ASP A 431 5.24 19.28 4.16
C ASP A 431 5.46 18.40 2.90
N LYS A 432 5.04 17.12 2.92
CA LYS A 432 5.48 16.12 1.92
C LYS A 432 5.03 16.42 0.48
N TYR A 433 3.95 17.17 0.30
CA TYR A 433 3.41 17.54 -1.01
C TYR A 433 3.32 19.06 -1.16
N ASP A 434 4.30 19.80 -0.65
CA ASP A 434 4.32 21.27 -0.71
C ASP A 434 4.19 21.84 -2.12
N LEU A 435 4.64 21.11 -3.14
CA LEU A 435 4.45 21.47 -4.54
C LEU A 435 2.97 21.63 -4.95
N ARG A 436 2.02 21.13 -4.16
CA ARG A 436 0.58 21.34 -4.39
C ARG A 436 0.17 22.80 -4.19
N ILE A 437 0.99 23.63 -3.54
CA ILE A 437 0.75 25.07 -3.45
C ILE A 437 0.66 25.72 -4.84
N PHE A 438 1.49 25.30 -5.79
CA PHE A 438 1.45 25.83 -7.16
C PHE A 438 0.11 25.53 -7.83
N ARG A 439 -0.46 24.35 -7.57
CA ARG A 439 -1.77 23.99 -8.10
C ARG A 439 -2.87 24.83 -7.47
N LEU A 440 -2.82 25.04 -6.16
CA LEU A 440 -3.76 25.92 -5.45
C LEU A 440 -3.69 27.36 -5.98
N CYS A 441 -2.49 27.90 -6.21
CA CYS A 441 -2.32 29.23 -6.81
C CYS A 441 -2.89 29.29 -8.24
N SER A 442 -2.67 28.27 -9.07
CA SER A 442 -3.28 28.18 -10.40
C SER A 442 -4.81 28.22 -10.31
N LEU A 443 -5.42 27.40 -9.45
CA LEU A 443 -6.87 27.43 -9.25
C LEU A 443 -7.38 28.78 -8.76
N TRP A 444 -6.62 29.47 -7.90
CA TRP A 444 -6.97 30.79 -7.43
C TRP A 444 -6.96 31.84 -8.56
N PHE A 445 -5.87 31.89 -9.33
CA PHE A 445 -5.73 32.89 -10.40
C PHE A 445 -6.69 32.64 -11.56
N ASP A 446 -6.90 31.38 -11.95
CA ASP A 446 -7.86 31.01 -12.99
C ASP A 446 -9.30 31.37 -12.61
N ASN A 447 -9.59 31.53 -11.31
CA ASN A 447 -10.92 31.82 -10.77
C ASN A 447 -10.95 33.10 -9.90
N ALA A 448 -10.12 34.09 -10.21
CA ALA A 448 -10.02 35.33 -9.42
C ALA A 448 -11.36 36.09 -9.29
N ASN A 449 -12.25 35.94 -10.29
CA ASN A 449 -13.58 36.55 -10.32
C ASN A 449 -14.59 35.85 -9.40
N GLU A 450 -14.31 34.63 -8.94
CA GLU A 450 -15.19 33.87 -8.04
C GLU A 450 -14.86 34.25 -6.58
N GLU A 451 -15.66 35.14 -5.99
CA GLU A 451 -15.40 35.73 -4.66
C GLU A 451 -15.18 34.69 -3.56
N PHE A 452 -15.86 33.54 -3.63
CA PHE A 452 -15.76 32.48 -2.63
C PHE A 452 -14.36 31.84 -2.57
N VAL A 453 -13.63 31.77 -3.69
CA VAL A 453 -12.28 31.19 -3.74
C VAL A 453 -11.31 32.11 -3.02
N SER A 454 -11.37 33.40 -3.34
CA SER A 454 -10.55 34.44 -2.69
C SER A 454 -10.87 34.56 -1.20
N LYS A 455 -12.13 34.39 -0.81
CA LYS A 455 -12.53 34.35 0.61
C LYS A 455 -11.94 33.16 1.34
N MET A 456 -12.06 31.95 0.78
CA MET A 456 -11.56 30.71 1.40
C MET A 456 -10.04 30.75 1.62
N ILE A 457 -9.28 31.27 0.66
CA ILE A 457 -7.82 31.42 0.79
C ILE A 457 -7.45 32.48 1.85
N LYS A 458 -8.23 33.57 1.96
CA LYS A 458 -8.01 34.60 2.98
C LYS A 458 -8.34 34.12 4.40
N GLU A 459 -9.38 33.30 4.55
CA GLU A 459 -9.81 32.75 5.85
C GLU A 459 -8.84 31.70 6.40
N HIS A 460 -8.02 31.10 5.53
CA HIS A 460 -6.97 30.16 5.91
C HIS A 460 -5.58 30.72 5.58
N PRO A 461 -5.13 31.80 6.27
CA PRO A 461 -3.78 32.28 6.10
C PRO A 461 -2.83 31.16 6.51
N PHE A 462 -1.90 30.79 5.62
CA PHE A 462 -0.86 29.81 5.91
C PHE A 462 0.03 30.37 7.03
N VAL A 463 -0.29 30.02 8.27
CA VAL A 463 0.28 30.65 9.47
C VAL A 463 1.78 30.37 9.55
N ALA A 464 2.58 31.43 9.38
CA ALA A 464 3.96 31.71 9.83
C ALA A 464 5.08 30.64 9.71
N ASN A 465 4.84 29.36 9.99
CA ASN A 465 5.82 28.27 9.79
C ASN A 465 5.96 27.85 8.32
N THR A 466 5.02 28.28 7.47
CA THR A 466 4.94 27.99 6.03
C THR A 466 5.73 28.97 5.16
N SER A 467 6.42 29.95 5.76
CA SER A 467 7.14 31.03 5.06
C SER A 467 8.21 30.53 4.07
N ARG A 468 8.82 29.35 4.31
CA ARG A 468 9.71 28.69 3.34
C ARG A 468 9.00 28.20 2.07
N ARG A 469 7.72 27.84 2.16
CA ARG A 469 6.92 27.28 1.04
C ARG A 469 6.49 28.35 0.03
N PHE A 470 6.40 29.60 0.47
CA PHE A 470 5.99 30.75 -0.37
C PHE A 470 7.14 31.62 -0.87
N PHE A 471 8.37 31.39 -0.41
CA PHE A 471 9.51 32.27 -0.69
C PHE A 471 9.78 32.44 -2.20
N PHE A 472 9.52 31.41 -3.01
CA PHE A 472 9.65 31.51 -4.47
C PHE A 472 8.38 32.04 -5.17
N SER A 473 7.21 31.81 -4.60
CA SER A 473 5.93 32.08 -5.27
C SER A 473 5.44 33.50 -5.06
N PHE A 474 5.49 34.02 -3.82
CA PHE A 474 4.95 35.35 -3.52
C PHE A 474 5.80 36.49 -4.08
N ALA A 475 7.13 36.32 -4.12
CA ALA A 475 8.04 37.35 -4.64
C ALA A 475 7.92 37.55 -6.16
N VAL A 476 7.61 36.49 -6.92
CA VAL A 476 7.43 36.57 -8.38
C VAL A 476 6.01 37.05 -8.74
N LEU A 477 5.00 36.70 -7.93
CA LEU A 477 3.59 37.01 -8.22
C LEU A 477 3.14 38.39 -7.73
N LEU A 478 3.73 38.95 -6.67
CA LEU A 478 3.51 40.36 -6.29
C LEU A 478 3.97 41.32 -7.39
N CYS A 479 5.01 40.97 -8.16
CA CYS A 479 5.46 41.77 -9.30
C CYS A 479 4.50 41.74 -10.51
N LEU A 480 3.54 40.80 -10.57
CA LEU A 480 2.61 40.68 -11.70
C LEU A 480 1.24 41.33 -11.45
N HIS A 481 0.89 41.67 -10.21
CA HIS A 481 -0.39 42.27 -9.86
C HIS A 481 -0.32 43.79 -9.58
N GLU A 482 0.88 44.38 -9.60
CA GLU A 482 1.09 45.84 -9.61
C GLU A 482 1.24 46.44 -11.04
N GLY A 483 0.84 45.70 -12.07
CA GLY A 483 0.86 46.13 -13.48
C GLY A 483 -0.50 46.47 -14.05
#